data_AF-A0A0E3YSY6-F1
#
_entry.id   AF-A0A0E3YSY6-F1
#
_cell.length_a   1.000
_cell.length_b   1.000
_cell.length_c   1.000
_cell.angle_alpha   90.00
_cell.angle_beta   90.00
_cell.angle_gamma   90.00
#
_symmetry.space_group_name_H-M   'P 1'
#
loop_
_entity.id
_entity.type
_entity.pdbx_description
1 polymer ?
#
loop_
_entity_poly.entity_id
_entity_poly.type
_entity_poly.pdbx_seq_one_letter_code
_entity_poly.pdbx_strand_id
1 'polypeptide(L)'
;MIFDGRWKFMCGQTATAPSLDALYDLKDDPQEMNNLIGRNPGREKHRADAERMKSLLIEWLARVKSPHLDSVKARPLFSELNTKAPPPVTLPNLKPI
;
A
#
# COMPACT_ATOMS: atom_id res chain seq x y z
N MET A 1 7.68 4.93 -1.16
CA MET A 1 6.65 5.74 -1.87
C MET A 1 7.26 6.29 -3.14
N ILE A 2 6.46 6.40 -4.20
CA ILE A 2 6.85 7.02 -5.48
C ILE A 2 5.67 7.83 -6.03
N PHE A 3 5.96 8.88 -6.78
CA PHE A 3 4.98 9.75 -7.45
C PHE A 3 5.47 10.06 -8.87
N ASP A 4 4.58 10.00 -9.87
CA ASP A 4 4.92 10.19 -11.29
C ASP A 4 4.28 11.44 -11.94
N GLY A 5 3.64 12.30 -11.16
CA GLY A 5 2.88 13.44 -11.66
C GLY A 5 1.36 13.24 -11.59
N ARG A 6 0.88 12.00 -11.57
CA ARG A 6 -0.54 11.66 -11.39
C ARG A 6 -0.74 10.64 -10.28
N TRP A 7 -0.02 9.54 -10.35
CA TRP A 7 -0.20 8.41 -9.47
C TRP A 7 0.76 8.49 -8.29
N LYS A 8 0.24 8.25 -7.08
CA LYS A 8 1.06 8.08 -5.88
C LYS A 8 0.90 6.66 -5.36
N PHE A 9 2.02 5.95 -5.24
CA PHE A 9 2.06 4.59 -4.70
C PHE A 9 2.85 4.54 -3.39
N MET A 10 2.28 3.85 -2.40
CA MET A 10 2.86 3.65 -1.07
C MET A 10 2.79 2.17 -0.72
N CYS A 11 3.90 1.61 -0.22
CA CYS A 11 3.94 0.25 0.30
C CYS A 11 4.81 0.21 1.56
N GLY A 12 4.60 -0.85 2.36
CA GLY A 12 5.49 -1.17 3.46
C GLY A 12 6.93 -1.43 2.98
N GLN A 13 7.91 -1.13 3.84
CA GLN A 13 9.32 -1.33 3.53
C GLN A 13 9.74 -2.81 3.59
N THR A 14 9.01 -3.63 4.35
CA THR A 14 9.27 -5.07 4.49
C THR A 14 8.18 -5.89 3.81
N ALA A 15 8.53 -7.08 3.33
CA ALA A 15 7.57 -7.99 2.69
C ALA A 15 6.40 -8.36 3.61
N THR A 16 6.65 -8.43 4.92
CA THR A 16 5.70 -8.81 5.97
C THR A 16 5.07 -7.64 6.72
N ALA A 17 5.33 -6.39 6.31
CA ALA A 17 4.77 -5.22 6.99
C ALA A 17 3.23 -5.33 7.04
N PRO A 18 2.61 -5.11 8.23
CA PRO A 18 1.16 -5.23 8.40
C PRO A 18 0.37 -4.06 7.78
N SER A 19 1.08 -3.04 7.27
CA SER A 19 0.48 -1.89 6.60
C SER A 19 -0.23 -2.31 5.30
N LEU A 20 -1.35 -1.65 5.00
CA LEU A 20 -1.95 -1.73 3.66
C LEU A 20 -1.10 -0.93 2.67
N ASP A 21 -0.93 -1.49 1.48
CA ASP A 21 -0.39 -0.73 0.36
C ASP A 21 -1.48 0.19 -0.20
N ALA A 22 -1.07 1.30 -0.81
CA ALA A 22 -1.97 2.32 -1.31
C ALA A 22 -1.57 2.84 -2.69
N LEU A 23 -2.58 3.13 -3.49
CA LEU A 23 -2.49 3.80 -4.78
C LEU A 23 -3.56 4.88 -4.80
N TYR A 24 -3.16 6.09 -5.16
CA TYR A 24 -4.04 7.25 -5.32
C TYR A 24 -3.87 7.86 -6.71
N ASP A 25 -4.99 8.24 -7.32
CA ASP A 25 -5.00 9.05 -8.54
C ASP A 25 -5.10 10.53 -8.14
N LEU A 26 -3.98 11.24 -8.04
CA LEU A 26 -3.97 12.64 -7.59
C LEU A 26 -4.59 13.60 -8.60
N LYS A 27 -4.87 13.15 -9.83
CA LYS A 27 -5.60 13.96 -10.80
C LYS A 27 -7.08 14.06 -10.43
N ASP A 28 -7.68 12.93 -10.06
CA ASP A 28 -9.12 12.82 -9.79
C ASP A 28 -9.43 12.84 -8.28
N ASP A 29 -8.45 12.52 -7.43
CA ASP A 29 -8.50 12.56 -5.96
C ASP A 29 -7.23 13.22 -5.37
N PRO A 30 -7.07 14.56 -5.50
CA PRO A 30 -5.90 15.28 -5.00
C PRO A 30 -5.73 15.21 -3.47
N GLN A 31 -6.77 14.85 -2.74
CA GLN A 31 -6.78 14.77 -1.28
C GLN A 31 -6.50 13.34 -0.77
N GLU A 32 -6.27 12.37 -1.65
CA GLU A 32 -5.86 11.01 -1.29
C GLU A 32 -6.88 10.29 -0.39
N MET A 33 -8.16 10.58 -0.58
CA MET A 33 -9.23 10.05 0.26
C MET A 33 -9.59 8.60 -0.10
N ASN A 34 -9.29 8.18 -1.33
CA ASN A 34 -9.70 6.88 -1.89
C ASN A 34 -8.48 6.02 -2.22
N ASN A 35 -8.12 5.11 -1.30
CA ASN A 35 -7.10 4.10 -1.60
C ASN A 35 -7.65 3.08 -2.62
N LEU A 36 -7.11 3.09 -3.83
CA LEU A 36 -7.58 2.28 -4.96
C LEU A 36 -7.19 0.80 -4.89
N ILE A 37 -6.13 0.43 -4.15
CA ILE A 37 -5.64 -0.96 -4.07
C ILE A 37 -5.75 -1.61 -2.69
N GLY A 38 -6.20 -0.86 -1.69
CA GLY A 38 -6.44 -1.35 -0.33
C GLY A 38 -7.67 -2.27 -0.24
N ARG A 39 -8.68 -1.82 0.52
CA ARG A 39 -9.96 -2.54 0.68
C ARG A 39 -10.99 -2.22 -0.41
N ASN A 40 -10.57 -1.57 -1.50
CA ASN A 40 -11.45 -1.22 -2.60
C ASN A 40 -11.93 -2.50 -3.34
N PRO A 41 -13.24 -2.76 -3.45
CA PRO A 41 -13.76 -3.92 -4.20
C PRO A 41 -13.35 -3.91 -5.68
N GLY A 42 -13.11 -2.73 -6.25
CA GLY A 42 -12.63 -2.53 -7.60
C GLY A 42 -11.10 -2.55 -7.76
N ARG A 43 -10.33 -2.94 -6.74
CA ARG A 43 -8.85 -2.84 -6.76
C ARG A 43 -8.18 -3.51 -7.95
N GLU A 44 -8.75 -4.59 -8.47
CA GLU A 44 -8.22 -5.29 -9.64
C GLU A 44 -8.22 -4.42 -10.90
N LYS A 45 -9.14 -3.45 -11.01
CA LYS A 45 -9.17 -2.48 -12.11
C LYS A 45 -7.92 -1.60 -12.14
N HIS A 46 -7.25 -1.44 -11.00
CA HIS A 46 -6.07 -0.58 -10.84
C HIS A 46 -4.77 -1.39 -10.72
N ARG A 47 -4.81 -2.71 -10.96
CA ARG A 47 -3.63 -3.58 -10.84
C ARG A 47 -2.49 -3.11 -11.74
N ALA A 48 -2.78 -2.84 -13.01
CA ALA A 48 -1.76 -2.45 -13.99
C ALA A 48 -1.04 -1.15 -13.58
N ASP A 49 -1.79 -0.15 -13.11
CA ASP A 49 -1.22 1.10 -12.62
C ASP A 49 -0.35 0.89 -11.38
N ALA A 50 -0.83 0.07 -10.44
CA ALA A 50 -0.09 -0.24 -9.22
C ALA A 50 1.20 -1.03 -9.50
N GLU A 51 1.16 -2.01 -10.40
CA GLU A 51 2.34 -2.78 -10.82
C GLU A 51 3.37 -1.86 -11.51
N ARG A 52 2.91 -0.97 -12.41
CA ARG A 52 3.76 0.03 -13.04
C ARG A 52 4.43 0.94 -12.01
N MET A 53 3.67 1.50 -11.08
CA MET A 53 4.22 2.38 -10.04
C MET A 53 5.18 1.63 -9.11
N LYS A 54 4.89 0.37 -8.77
CA LYS A 54 5.79 -0.45 -7.97
C LYS A 54 7.10 -0.73 -8.72
N SER A 55 7.07 -0.97 -10.02
CA SER A 55 8.29 -1.12 -10.83
C SER A 55 9.15 0.16 -10.80
N LEU A 56 8.55 1.34 -10.95
CA LEU A 56 9.26 2.62 -10.81
C LEU A 56 9.90 2.79 -9.42
N LEU A 57 9.20 2.38 -8.36
CA LEU A 57 9.76 2.40 -7.01
C LEU A 57 10.96 1.45 -6.89
N ILE A 58 10.86 0.22 -7.41
CA ILE A 58 11.95 -0.76 -7.39
C ILE A 58 13.17 -0.25 -8.16
N GLU A 59 12.98 0.32 -9.34
CA GLU A 59 14.04 0.93 -10.14
C GLU A 59 14.74 2.05 -9.37
N TRP A 60 13.97 2.93 -8.73
CA TRP A 60 14.51 4.00 -7.89
C TRP A 60 15.32 3.45 -6.71
N LEU A 61 14.78 2.45 -5.99
CA LEU A 61 15.45 1.82 -4.85
C LEU A 61 16.77 1.15 -5.26
N ALA A 62 16.81 0.52 -6.44
CA ALA A 62 18.02 -0.06 -6.99
C ALA A 62 19.08 1.00 -7.30
N ARG A 63 18.68 2.11 -7.93
CA ARG A 63 19.58 3.22 -8.25
C ARG A 63 20.25 3.81 -7.01
N VAL A 64 19.51 3.94 -5.91
CA VAL A 64 20.03 4.51 -4.65
C VAL A 64 20.64 3.46 -3.71
N LYS A 65 20.74 2.19 -4.15
CA LYS A 65 21.25 1.07 -3.35
C LYS A 65 20.56 0.96 -1.98
N SER A 66 19.23 1.12 -1.97
CA SER A 66 18.45 1.07 -0.74
C SER A 66 18.53 -0.32 -0.08
N PRO A 67 18.66 -0.41 1.27
CA PRO A 67 18.61 -1.69 1.98
C PRO A 67 17.23 -2.37 1.91
N HIS A 68 16.19 -1.66 1.45
CA HIS A 68 14.83 -2.17 1.38
C HIS A 68 14.46 -2.77 0.01
N LEU A 69 15.36 -2.73 -0.98
CA LEU A 69 15.09 -3.15 -2.36
C LEU A 69 14.49 -4.56 -2.42
N ASP A 70 15.18 -5.55 -1.86
CA ASP A 70 14.77 -6.96 -1.95
C ASP A 70 13.44 -7.21 -1.23
N SER A 71 13.23 -6.53 -0.10
CA SER A 71 11.97 -6.61 0.65
C SER A 71 10.79 -6.03 -0.11
N VAL A 72 10.96 -4.86 -0.75
CA VAL A 72 9.91 -4.23 -1.57
C VAL A 72 9.62 -5.05 -2.82
N LYS A 73 10.65 -5.64 -3.43
CA LYS A 73 10.50 -6.54 -4.58
C LYS A 73 9.71 -7.81 -4.22
N ALA A 74 10.02 -8.43 -3.08
CA ALA A 74 9.37 -9.65 -2.61
C ALA A 74 7.95 -9.45 -2.07
N ARG A 75 7.59 -8.22 -1.65
CA ARG A 75 6.26 -7.92 -1.12
C ARG A 75 5.17 -8.14 -2.19
N PRO A 76 4.13 -8.96 -1.99
CA PRO A 76 3.05 -9.09 -2.96
C PRO A 76 2.21 -7.81 -3.00
N LEU A 77 1.71 -7.41 -4.18
CA LEU A 77 0.89 -6.21 -4.33
C LEU A 77 -0.48 -6.36 -3.64
N PHE A 78 -1.07 -7.55 -3.72
CA PHE A 78 -2.30 -7.90 -3.03
C PHE A 78 -2.00 -9.06 -2.09
N SER A 79 -2.02 -8.81 -0.79
CA SER A 79 -1.90 -9.86 0.22
C SER A 79 -3.28 -10.23 0.77
N GLU A 80 -3.43 -11.45 1.28
CA GLU A 80 -4.66 -11.87 1.96
C GLU A 80 -4.91 -11.13 3.28
N LEU A 81 -3.90 -10.43 3.83
CA LEU A 81 -4.12 -9.52 4.96
C LEU A 81 -4.98 -8.31 4.57
N ASN A 82 -5.14 -8.01 3.27
CA ASN A 82 -6.03 -6.96 2.77
C ASN A 82 -7.51 -7.39 2.75
N THR A 83 -7.86 -8.65 3.03
CA THR A 83 -9.24 -9.16 2.93
C THR A 83 -9.91 -9.42 4.28
N LYS A 84 -9.15 -9.57 5.36
CA LYS A 84 -9.71 -9.75 6.70
C LYS A 84 -10.00 -8.39 7.35
N ALA A 85 -11.23 -8.24 7.83
CA ALA A 85 -11.58 -7.16 8.76
C ALA A 85 -10.58 -7.20 9.95
N PRO A 86 -10.19 -6.03 10.49
CA PRO A 86 -9.38 -6.03 11.70
C PRO A 86 -10.17 -6.81 12.78
N PRO A 87 -9.49 -7.58 13.64
CA PRO A 87 -10.18 -8.23 14.77
C PRO A 87 -10.95 -7.16 15.55
N PRO A 88 -12.12 -7.48 16.10
CA PRO A 88 -12.88 -6.56 16.94
C PRO A 88 -11.95 -5.99 18.02
N VAL A 89 -11.89 -4.67 18.14
CA VAL A 89 -11.16 -4.03 19.24
C VAL A 89 -11.92 -4.37 20.52
N THR A 90 -11.40 -5.30 21.32
CA THR A 90 -11.83 -5.49 22.69
C THR A 90 -11.33 -4.30 23.50
N LEU A 91 -12.23 -3.34 23.78
CA LEU A 91 -11.94 -2.30 24.76
C LEU A 91 -11.64 -2.99 26.10
N PRO A 92 -10.51 -2.70 26.76
CA PRO A 92 -10.26 -3.25 28.08
C PRO A 92 -11.40 -2.82 29.00
N ASN A 93 -11.97 -3.78 29.73
CA ASN A 93 -13.00 -3.54 30.74
C ASN A 93 -12.56 -2.38 31.63
N LEU A 94 -13.18 -1.21 31.45
CA LEU A 94 -13.07 -0.12 32.38
C LEU A 94 -13.71 -0.61 33.68
N LYS A 95 -12.87 -0.92 34.67
CA LYS A 95 -13.37 -1.20 36.02
C LYS A 95 -14.12 0.05 36.49
N PRO A 96 -15.36 -0.08 37.00
CA PRO A 96 -16.04 1.05 37.60
C PRO A 96 -15.22 1.60 38.77
N ILE A 97 -15.15 2.92 38.84
CA ILE A 97 -14.44 3.73 39.86
C ILE A 97 -15.16 3.57 41.20
#